data_AF-A0A1H8UQN6-F1
#
_entry.id   AF-A0A1H8UQN6-F1
#
_cell.length_a   1.000
_cell.length_b   1.000
_cell.length_c   1.000
_cell.angle_alpha   90.00
_cell.angle_beta   90.00
_cell.angle_gamma   90.00
#
_symmetry.space_group_name_H-M   'P 1'
#
loop_
_entity.id
_entity.type
_entity.pdbx_description
1 polymer ?
#
loop_
_entity_poly.entity_id
_entity_poly.type
_entity_poly.pdbx_seq_one_letter_code
_entity_poly.pdbx_strand_id
1 'polypeptide(L)'
;MPVSVVRRERWWRWAVVGVVAVLLVAAPLVAGAVGPSGPSVDAGRLRDLVQRSDSVMYEGEARSTGSLALPELPNLADVSALFAGTTTMRAWYEGPDRYRVATLTTAGERDLYRLPQGEYTWDYGANMLTELAGRPAVRLPRASDLLPPELARWILRSAPGEAVSTLPARRVAGIDASGLRLVPADPDTTIGRVDLWADPVSGLPVRVEVTARGQQNPVLVTGFDDVEQRPQVVGTPRAAPGSGFTVTNAPDISKALGSFGRVRLPATLAGKPVSQAEFGGVEGTALYGAGLSTFAVVAVPRNVADAAADAASKAGGTKSGDTVLLSITPLSLAIVRPPGTRRAYLLAGPVATSLLASAGDELARLRRSGR
;
A
#
# COMPACT_ATOMS: atom_id res chain seq x y z
N MET A 1 -45.49 -58.38 -19.36
CA MET A 1 -44.79 -57.63 -18.29
C MET A 1 -43.32 -57.54 -18.62
N PRO A 2 -42.77 -56.34 -18.92
CA PRO A 2 -41.42 -56.01 -18.45
C PRO A 2 -41.26 -54.51 -18.14
N VAL A 3 -41.30 -54.09 -16.88
CA VAL A 3 -40.91 -52.71 -16.50
C VAL A 3 -40.26 -52.67 -15.11
N SER A 4 -39.21 -53.47 -14.85
CA SER A 4 -38.52 -53.43 -13.55
C SER A 4 -37.00 -53.27 -13.62
N VAL A 5 -36.37 -53.51 -14.78
CA VAL A 5 -34.89 -53.44 -14.89
C VAL A 5 -34.40 -52.03 -15.22
N VAL A 6 -35.10 -51.29 -16.10
CA VAL A 6 -34.69 -49.94 -16.54
C VAL A 6 -34.76 -48.90 -15.41
N ARG A 7 -35.71 -49.05 -14.46
CA ARG A 7 -35.81 -48.13 -13.31
C ARG A 7 -34.63 -48.27 -12.34
N ARG A 8 -34.10 -49.48 -12.16
CA ARG A 8 -33.02 -49.77 -11.21
C ARG A 8 -31.70 -49.17 -11.67
N GLU A 9 -31.36 -49.32 -12.95
CA GLU A 9 -30.14 -48.71 -13.52
C GLU A 9 -30.19 -47.19 -13.54
N ARG A 10 -31.36 -46.60 -13.83
CA ARG A 10 -31.53 -45.14 -13.79
C ARG A 10 -31.31 -44.60 -12.38
N TRP A 11 -31.84 -45.27 -11.36
CA TRP A 11 -31.72 -44.84 -9.97
C TRP A 11 -30.29 -44.96 -9.43
N TRP A 12 -29.55 -46.01 -9.82
CA TRP A 12 -28.12 -46.15 -9.49
C TRP A 12 -27.26 -45.07 -10.16
N ARG A 13 -27.54 -44.70 -11.41
CA ARG A 13 -26.83 -43.60 -12.10
C ARG A 13 -27.06 -42.26 -11.42
N TRP A 14 -28.29 -41.97 -10.98
CA TRP A 14 -28.60 -40.75 -10.23
C TRP A 14 -28.02 -40.75 -8.81
N ALA A 15 -27.95 -41.92 -8.15
CA ALA A 15 -27.30 -42.05 -6.84
C ALA A 15 -25.78 -41.79 -6.92
N VAL A 16 -25.10 -42.31 -7.95
CA VAL A 16 -23.67 -42.03 -8.19
C VAL A 16 -23.44 -40.55 -8.46
N VAL A 17 -24.28 -39.92 -9.29
CA VAL A 17 -24.20 -38.47 -9.54
C VAL A 17 -24.43 -37.66 -8.26
N GLY A 18 -25.39 -38.05 -7.43
CA GLY A 18 -25.65 -37.43 -6.13
C GLY A 18 -24.48 -37.56 -5.17
N VAL A 19 -23.86 -38.74 -5.08
CA VAL A 19 -22.67 -38.98 -4.24
C VAL A 19 -21.47 -38.18 -4.74
N VAL A 20 -21.24 -38.12 -6.06
CA VAL A 20 -20.17 -37.31 -6.65
C VAL A 20 -20.42 -35.82 -6.41
N ALA A 21 -21.66 -35.34 -6.55
CA ALA A 21 -22.01 -33.96 -6.26
C ALA A 21 -21.80 -33.61 -4.78
N VAL A 22 -22.22 -34.48 -3.86
CA VAL A 22 -21.98 -34.31 -2.42
C VAL A 22 -20.49 -34.33 -2.10
N LEU A 23 -19.71 -35.23 -2.70
CA LEU A 23 -18.25 -35.27 -2.53
C LEU A 23 -17.57 -34.01 -3.07
N LEU A 24 -17.98 -33.51 -4.23
CA LEU A 24 -17.44 -32.27 -4.81
C LEU A 24 -17.81 -31.03 -3.99
N VAL A 25 -19.00 -31.00 -3.39
CA VAL A 25 -19.45 -29.89 -2.53
C VAL A 25 -18.82 -29.99 -1.13
N ALA A 26 -18.64 -31.20 -0.60
CA ALA A 26 -18.07 -31.43 0.73
C ALA A 26 -16.54 -31.36 0.74
N ALA A 27 -15.85 -31.69 -0.36
CA ALA A 27 -14.39 -31.66 -0.41
C ALA A 27 -13.76 -30.29 -0.07
N PRO A 28 -14.26 -29.14 -0.58
CA PRO A 28 -13.78 -27.82 -0.16
C PRO A 28 -14.06 -27.54 1.33
N LEU A 29 -15.20 -28.01 1.86
CA LEU A 29 -15.60 -27.78 3.25
C LEU A 29 -14.71 -28.57 4.23
N VAL A 30 -14.35 -29.80 3.89
CA VAL A 30 -13.44 -30.64 4.70
C VAL A 30 -11.99 -30.15 4.57
N ALA A 31 -11.56 -29.71 3.38
CA ALA A 31 -10.24 -29.10 3.19
C ALA A 31 -10.09 -27.78 3.97
N GLY A 32 -11.16 -27.01 4.14
CA GLY A 32 -11.17 -25.80 4.97
C GLY A 32 -11.21 -26.05 6.49
N ALA A 33 -11.62 -27.25 6.93
CA ALA A 33 -11.75 -27.61 8.35
C ALA A 33 -10.46 -28.16 8.98
N VAL A 34 -9.47 -28.58 8.17
CA VAL A 34 -8.13 -28.92 8.66
C VAL A 34 -7.33 -27.62 8.76
N GLY A 35 -7.21 -27.07 9.97
CA GLY A 35 -6.33 -25.92 10.20
C GLY A 35 -4.90 -26.23 9.71
N PRO A 36 -4.19 -25.24 9.13
CA PRO A 36 -2.85 -25.45 8.59
C PRO A 36 -1.96 -26.11 9.64
N SER A 37 -1.50 -27.32 9.33
CA SER A 37 -0.73 -28.20 10.22
C SER A 37 0.77 -27.87 10.11
N GLY A 38 1.11 -26.59 10.25
CA GLY A 38 2.48 -26.09 10.19
C GLY A 38 2.96 -25.63 11.57
N PRO A 39 4.28 -25.72 11.87
CA PRO A 39 4.83 -25.13 13.08
C PRO A 39 4.58 -23.62 13.07
N SER A 40 3.79 -23.14 14.03
CA SER A 40 3.59 -21.70 14.24
C SER A 40 4.86 -21.09 14.84
N VAL A 41 5.42 -20.10 14.17
CA VAL A 41 6.57 -19.33 14.68
C VAL A 41 6.07 -18.23 15.60
N ASP A 42 6.82 -17.97 16.67
CA ASP A 42 6.57 -16.82 17.56
C ASP A 42 6.56 -15.49 16.78
N ALA A 43 5.67 -14.56 17.13
CA ALA A 43 5.49 -13.32 16.40
C ALA A 43 6.76 -12.44 16.32
N GLY A 44 7.58 -12.40 17.38
CA GLY A 44 8.84 -11.67 17.37
C GLY A 44 9.83 -12.29 16.39
N ARG A 45 9.98 -13.62 16.42
CA ARG A 45 10.82 -14.34 15.46
C ARG A 45 10.31 -14.20 14.02
N LEU A 46 8.99 -14.23 13.81
CA LEU A 46 8.40 -14.06 12.48
C LEU A 46 8.66 -12.65 11.94
N ARG A 47 8.55 -11.60 12.77
CA ARG A 47 8.96 -10.23 12.40
C ARG A 47 10.41 -10.20 11.92
N ASP A 48 11.32 -10.82 12.66
CA ASP A 48 12.75 -10.83 12.31
C ASP A 48 13.04 -11.58 11.00
N LEU A 49 12.27 -12.64 10.71
CA LEU A 49 12.35 -13.35 9.44
C LEU A 49 11.88 -12.47 8.29
N VAL A 50 10.72 -11.82 8.43
CA VAL A 50 10.15 -10.93 7.41
C VAL A 50 11.06 -9.76 7.08
N GLN A 51 11.65 -9.13 8.10
CA GLN A 51 12.56 -7.99 7.88
C GLN A 51 13.82 -8.39 7.10
N ARG A 52 14.24 -9.65 7.16
CA ARG A 52 15.42 -10.20 6.47
C ARG A 52 15.07 -10.95 5.17
N SER A 53 13.81 -10.91 4.74
CA SER A 53 13.31 -11.68 3.60
C SER A 53 13.53 -10.97 2.24
N ASP A 54 14.35 -9.92 2.18
CA ASP A 54 14.60 -9.13 0.97
C ASP A 54 15.48 -9.86 -0.06
N SER A 55 16.18 -10.91 0.36
CA SER A 55 16.95 -11.80 -0.51
C SER A 55 16.15 -13.03 -0.98
N VAL A 56 14.91 -13.21 -0.51
CA VAL A 56 14.08 -14.35 -0.90
C VAL A 56 13.55 -14.11 -2.31
N MET A 57 14.01 -14.92 -3.25
CA MET A 57 13.58 -14.88 -4.65
C MET A 57 12.23 -15.54 -4.81
N TYR A 58 11.34 -14.93 -5.59
CA TYR A 58 10.02 -15.50 -5.86
C TYR A 58 9.46 -15.04 -7.20
N GLU A 59 8.57 -15.87 -7.75
CA GLU A 59 7.63 -15.48 -8.79
C GLU A 59 6.21 -15.74 -8.28
N GLY A 60 5.28 -14.83 -8.53
CA GLY A 60 3.90 -15.04 -8.08
C GLY A 60 2.93 -14.00 -8.59
N GLU A 61 1.64 -14.34 -8.51
CA GLU A 61 0.52 -13.44 -8.78
C GLU A 61 -0.09 -12.99 -7.45
N ALA A 62 -0.24 -11.68 -7.29
CA ALA A 62 -0.79 -11.05 -6.10
C ALA A 62 -1.94 -10.14 -6.44
N ARG A 63 -2.88 -10.03 -5.50
CA ARG A 63 -4.02 -9.13 -5.59
C ARG A 63 -4.03 -8.22 -4.37
N SER A 64 -4.15 -6.92 -4.62
CA SER A 64 -4.40 -5.92 -3.60
C SER A 64 -5.79 -5.33 -3.79
N THR A 65 -6.64 -5.40 -2.78
CA THR A 65 -7.96 -4.78 -2.75
C THR A 65 -7.99 -3.73 -1.67
N GLY A 66 -8.26 -2.49 -2.05
CA GLY A 66 -8.50 -1.39 -1.15
C GLY A 66 -9.96 -0.95 -1.18
N SER A 67 -10.45 -0.44 -0.05
CA SER A 67 -11.81 0.08 0.08
C SER A 67 -11.83 1.55 0.50
N LEU A 68 -10.75 2.29 0.22
CA LEU A 68 -10.67 3.71 0.55
C LEU A 68 -11.54 4.50 -0.41
N ALA A 69 -12.46 5.30 0.14
CA ALA A 69 -13.27 6.23 -0.64
C ALA A 69 -12.47 7.49 -0.99
N LEU A 70 -11.43 7.34 -1.82
CA LEU A 70 -10.60 8.44 -2.28
C LEU A 70 -11.35 9.26 -3.36
N PRO A 71 -11.35 10.59 -3.28
CA PRO A 71 -11.87 11.42 -4.36
C PRO A 71 -11.01 11.26 -5.61
N GLU A 72 -11.64 11.25 -6.78
CA GLU A 72 -10.91 11.27 -8.05
C GLU A 72 -10.20 12.62 -8.21
N LEU A 73 -8.88 12.61 -8.16
CA LEU A 73 -8.04 13.77 -8.36
C LEU A 73 -7.43 13.74 -9.77
N PRO A 74 -7.55 14.82 -10.56
CA PRO A 74 -6.89 14.93 -11.85
C PRO A 74 -5.38 14.66 -11.72
N ASN A 75 -4.82 13.84 -12.61
CA ASN A 75 -3.42 13.39 -12.60
C ASN A 75 -3.01 12.46 -11.43
N LEU A 76 -3.94 12.03 -10.56
CA LEU A 76 -3.70 11.06 -9.48
C LEU A 76 -4.73 9.91 -9.49
N ALA A 77 -5.43 9.72 -10.61
CA ALA A 77 -6.39 8.64 -10.79
C ALA A 77 -5.74 7.27 -10.57
N ASP A 78 -4.58 7.03 -11.18
CA ASP A 78 -3.79 5.80 -11.01
C ASP A 78 -3.52 5.50 -9.52
N VAL A 79 -3.10 6.52 -8.75
CA VAL A 79 -2.80 6.36 -7.32
C VAL A 79 -4.06 6.09 -6.51
N SER A 80 -5.17 6.77 -6.85
CA SER A 80 -6.45 6.59 -6.17
C SER A 80 -6.99 5.17 -6.41
N ALA A 81 -6.85 4.65 -7.64
CA ALA A 81 -7.27 3.32 -8.03
C ALA A 81 -6.56 2.20 -7.23
N LEU A 82 -5.29 2.41 -6.84
CA LEU A 82 -4.53 1.46 -6.03
C LEU A 82 -5.20 1.14 -4.68
N PHE A 83 -5.90 2.12 -4.09
CA PHE A 83 -6.48 1.99 -2.75
C PHE A 83 -8.00 2.00 -2.72
N ALA A 84 -8.66 2.36 -3.81
CA ALA A 84 -10.13 2.33 -3.94
C ALA A 84 -10.64 1.09 -4.69
N GLY A 85 -9.75 0.34 -5.35
CA GLY A 85 -10.10 -0.77 -6.21
C GLY A 85 -9.28 -2.02 -5.99
N THR A 86 -9.31 -2.90 -6.98
CA THR A 86 -8.50 -4.11 -7.02
C THR A 86 -7.37 -3.94 -8.02
N THR A 87 -6.15 -4.14 -7.55
CA THR A 87 -4.92 -4.14 -8.36
C THR A 87 -4.39 -5.57 -8.42
N THR A 88 -4.35 -6.15 -9.61
CA THR A 88 -3.73 -7.46 -9.85
C THR A 88 -2.31 -7.27 -10.35
N MET A 89 -1.37 -7.99 -9.76
CA MET A 89 0.05 -7.85 -10.00
C MET A 89 0.68 -9.22 -10.25
N ARG A 90 1.65 -9.30 -11.15
CA ARG A 90 2.56 -10.44 -11.25
C ARG A 90 3.98 -9.98 -11.00
N ALA A 91 4.69 -10.67 -10.14
CA ALA A 91 6.03 -10.31 -9.71
C ALA A 91 7.03 -11.38 -10.08
N TRP A 92 8.20 -10.94 -10.54
CA TRP A 92 9.43 -11.71 -10.66
C TRP A 92 10.49 -10.98 -9.85
N TYR A 93 10.83 -11.53 -8.70
CA TYR A 93 11.68 -10.87 -7.71
C TYR A 93 13.00 -11.63 -7.58
N GLU A 94 14.08 -11.00 -8.02
CA GLU A 94 15.44 -11.53 -7.89
C GLU A 94 16.16 -10.92 -6.67
N GLY A 95 15.85 -9.68 -6.31
CA GLY A 95 16.40 -9.01 -5.14
C GLY A 95 15.91 -7.54 -5.01
N PRO A 96 16.40 -6.81 -3.99
CA PRO A 96 15.89 -5.48 -3.64
C PRO A 96 16.14 -4.40 -4.71
N ASP A 97 17.15 -4.58 -5.57
CA ASP A 97 17.48 -3.69 -6.68
C ASP A 97 17.28 -4.36 -8.06
N ARG A 98 16.67 -5.54 -8.09
CA ARG A 98 16.42 -6.31 -9.31
C ARG A 98 15.10 -7.07 -9.25
N TYR A 99 14.06 -6.49 -9.86
CA TYR A 99 12.74 -7.10 -9.93
C TYR A 99 11.92 -6.58 -11.12
N ARG A 100 10.92 -7.36 -11.53
CA ARG A 100 9.87 -6.96 -12.46
C ARG A 100 8.52 -7.11 -11.77
N VAL A 101 7.67 -6.10 -11.87
CA VAL A 101 6.27 -6.17 -11.44
C VAL A 101 5.37 -5.71 -12.56
N ALA A 102 4.57 -6.63 -13.06
CA ALA A 102 3.51 -6.39 -14.02
C ALA A 102 2.23 -6.02 -13.29
N THR A 103 1.60 -4.91 -13.68
CA THR A 103 0.23 -4.56 -13.25
C THR A 103 -0.72 -4.93 -14.37
N LEU A 104 -1.66 -5.83 -14.08
CA LEU A 104 -2.64 -6.28 -15.06
C LEU A 104 -3.78 -5.26 -15.15
N THR A 105 -4.10 -4.84 -16.36
CA THR A 105 -5.17 -3.88 -16.66
C THR A 105 -6.19 -4.49 -17.61
N THR A 106 -7.32 -3.83 -17.82
CA THR A 106 -8.30 -4.26 -18.83
C THR A 106 -7.77 -4.12 -20.26
N ALA A 107 -6.82 -3.22 -20.50
CA ALA A 107 -6.27 -2.91 -21.82
C ALA A 107 -4.95 -3.65 -22.13
N GLY A 108 -4.44 -4.45 -21.19
CA GLY A 108 -3.14 -5.12 -21.31
C GLY A 108 -2.38 -5.11 -19.98
N GLU A 109 -1.07 -4.93 -20.06
CA GLU A 109 -0.16 -5.01 -18.91
C GLU A 109 0.70 -3.74 -18.86
N ARG A 110 1.03 -3.28 -17.64
CA ARG A 110 2.01 -2.23 -17.41
C ARG A 110 3.07 -2.74 -16.45
N ASP A 111 4.29 -2.84 -16.95
CA ASP A 111 5.41 -3.33 -16.16
C ASP A 111 6.20 -2.21 -15.54
N LEU A 112 6.75 -2.54 -14.39
CA LEU A 112 7.84 -1.85 -13.75
C LEU A 112 9.03 -2.80 -13.65
N TYR A 113 10.18 -2.37 -14.16
CA TYR A 113 11.46 -3.02 -13.95
C TYR A 113 12.31 -2.16 -13.05
N ARG A 114 12.82 -2.75 -11.96
CA ARG A 114 13.90 -2.20 -11.18
C ARG A 114 15.15 -3.01 -11.47
N LEU A 115 16.22 -2.34 -11.89
CA LEU A 115 17.52 -2.94 -12.16
C LEU A 115 18.61 -2.08 -11.50
N PRO A 116 19.84 -2.61 -11.30
CA PRO A 116 20.93 -1.82 -10.72
C PRO A 116 21.22 -0.52 -11.48
N GLN A 117 21.11 -0.57 -12.81
CA GLN A 117 21.36 0.56 -13.70
C GLN A 117 20.23 1.61 -13.73
N GLY A 118 19.00 1.26 -13.34
CA GLY A 118 17.88 2.18 -13.52
C GLY A 118 16.51 1.54 -13.32
N GLU A 119 15.49 2.36 -13.53
CA GLU A 119 14.09 1.96 -13.51
C GLU A 119 13.49 2.13 -14.90
N TYR A 120 12.68 1.15 -15.31
CA TYR A 120 12.00 1.18 -16.59
C TYR A 120 10.52 0.86 -16.41
N THR A 121 9.68 1.43 -17.25
CA THR A 121 8.28 1.02 -17.37
C THR A 121 7.98 0.59 -18.79
N TRP A 122 7.30 -0.53 -18.94
CA TRP A 122 6.78 -0.96 -20.22
C TRP A 122 5.26 -0.85 -20.21
N ASP A 123 4.71 -0.05 -21.12
CA ASP A 123 3.26 0.01 -21.35
C ASP A 123 2.94 -0.80 -22.61
N TYR A 124 2.35 -1.99 -22.44
CA TYR A 124 2.00 -2.85 -23.56
C TYR A 124 0.84 -2.26 -24.40
N GLY A 125 -0.07 -1.51 -23.78
CA GLY A 125 -1.19 -0.87 -24.49
C GLY A 125 -0.73 0.29 -25.37
N ALA A 126 0.24 1.08 -24.88
CA ALA A 126 0.85 2.17 -25.63
C ALA A 126 2.03 1.72 -26.53
N ASN A 127 2.44 0.45 -26.44
CA ASN A 127 3.62 -0.11 -27.11
C ASN A 127 4.89 0.74 -26.89
N MET A 128 5.14 1.13 -25.63
CA MET A 128 6.15 2.12 -25.26
C MET A 128 7.00 1.66 -24.08
N LEU A 129 8.33 1.67 -24.27
CA LEU A 129 9.31 1.53 -23.19
C LEU A 129 9.75 2.91 -22.72
N THR A 130 9.63 3.17 -21.42
CA THR A 130 10.15 4.38 -20.80
C THR A 130 11.27 4.03 -19.83
N GLU A 131 12.43 4.64 -20.02
CA GLU A 131 13.51 4.65 -19.02
C GLU A 131 13.38 5.87 -18.12
N LEU A 132 13.49 5.67 -16.81
CA LEU A 132 13.53 6.75 -15.83
C LEU A 132 14.99 7.14 -15.56
N ALA A 133 15.38 8.32 -16.04
CA ALA A 133 16.67 8.91 -15.75
C ALA A 133 16.68 9.54 -14.36
N GLY A 134 17.62 9.09 -13.51
CA GLY A 134 17.77 9.55 -12.13
C GLY A 134 16.91 8.77 -11.13
N ARG A 135 16.97 9.18 -9.86
CA ARG A 135 16.14 8.60 -8.78
C ARG A 135 15.27 9.70 -8.18
N PRO A 136 13.94 9.56 -8.17
CA PRO A 136 13.07 10.54 -7.54
C PRO A 136 13.33 10.54 -6.03
N ALA A 137 13.51 11.73 -5.46
CA ALA A 137 13.72 11.89 -4.02
C ALA A 137 12.45 11.58 -3.21
N VAL A 138 11.28 11.86 -3.78
CA VAL A 138 9.98 11.32 -3.37
C VAL A 138 9.27 10.79 -4.61
N ARG A 139 8.62 9.65 -4.50
CA ARG A 139 7.75 9.10 -5.55
C ARG A 139 6.36 8.85 -5.00
N LEU A 140 5.37 8.89 -5.89
CA LEU A 140 4.02 8.45 -5.58
C LEU A 140 4.00 6.93 -5.32
N PRO A 141 3.00 6.44 -4.56
CA PRO A 141 2.73 5.01 -4.45
C PRO A 141 2.45 4.41 -5.83
N ARG A 142 2.89 3.17 -6.01
CA ARG A 142 2.69 2.37 -7.23
C ARG A 142 2.28 0.96 -6.85
N ALA A 143 1.78 0.19 -7.83
CA ALA A 143 1.32 -1.18 -7.60
C ALA A 143 2.36 -2.05 -6.88
N SER A 144 3.64 -1.99 -7.26
CA SER A 144 4.70 -2.79 -6.62
C SER A 144 4.89 -2.54 -5.12
N ASP A 145 4.46 -1.38 -4.60
CA ASP A 145 4.49 -1.11 -3.15
C ASP A 145 3.43 -1.91 -2.39
N LEU A 146 2.40 -2.38 -3.10
CA LEU A 146 1.30 -3.17 -2.55
C LEU A 146 1.56 -4.67 -2.62
N LEU A 147 2.69 -5.12 -3.17
CA LEU A 147 3.07 -6.53 -3.08
C LEU A 147 3.20 -6.94 -1.60
N PRO A 148 2.70 -8.12 -1.18
CA PRO A 148 2.72 -8.50 0.23
C PRO A 148 4.11 -8.39 0.88
N PRO A 149 5.22 -8.83 0.23
CA PRO A 149 6.58 -8.65 0.77
C PRO A 149 6.99 -7.19 0.96
N GLU A 150 6.68 -6.33 -0.01
CA GLU A 150 7.08 -4.92 0.04
C GLU A 150 6.32 -4.15 1.12
N LEU A 151 4.99 -4.33 1.15
CA LEU A 151 4.14 -3.66 2.13
C LEU A 151 4.46 -4.12 3.55
N ALA A 152 4.60 -5.43 3.78
CA ALA A 152 4.93 -5.99 5.09
C ALA A 152 6.24 -5.43 5.64
N ARG A 153 7.31 -5.45 4.83
CA ARG A 153 8.61 -4.93 5.25
C ARG A 153 8.57 -3.42 5.47
N TRP A 154 7.85 -2.68 4.64
CA TRP A 154 7.68 -1.24 4.84
C TRP A 154 6.98 -0.93 6.17
N ILE A 155 5.88 -1.64 6.49
CA ILE A 155 5.17 -1.48 7.77
C ILE A 155 6.08 -1.81 8.94
N LEU A 156 6.73 -2.98 8.93
CA LEU A 156 7.56 -3.43 10.04
C LEU A 156 8.82 -2.58 10.26
N ARG A 157 9.41 -2.03 9.18
CA ARG A 157 10.52 -1.05 9.30
C ARG A 157 10.05 0.30 9.84
N SER A 158 8.82 0.70 9.53
CA SER A 158 8.26 1.93 10.06
C SER A 158 7.96 1.80 11.56
N ALA A 159 7.60 0.61 12.02
CA ALA A 159 7.17 0.34 13.40
C ALA A 159 8.05 -0.69 14.14
N PRO A 160 9.37 -0.48 14.28
CA PRO A 160 10.29 -1.49 14.80
C PRO A 160 10.05 -1.81 16.29
N GLY A 161 9.62 -0.82 17.07
CA GLY A 161 9.38 -0.95 18.52
C GLY A 161 7.94 -1.28 18.91
N GLU A 162 7.01 -1.37 17.96
CA GLU A 162 5.62 -1.69 18.27
C GLU A 162 5.50 -3.14 18.77
N ALA A 163 4.53 -3.41 19.63
CA ALA A 163 4.28 -4.79 20.09
C ALA A 163 3.67 -5.63 18.97
N VAL A 164 4.06 -6.90 18.90
CA VAL A 164 3.41 -7.92 18.05
C VAL A 164 2.92 -9.08 18.85
N SER A 165 1.83 -9.69 18.36
CA SER A 165 1.23 -10.89 18.92
C SER A 165 1.03 -11.93 17.83
N THR A 166 1.03 -13.21 18.20
CA THR A 166 0.84 -14.31 17.26
C THR A 166 -0.62 -14.37 16.80
N LEU A 167 -0.82 -14.58 15.50
CA LEU A 167 -2.12 -14.89 14.92
C LEU A 167 -2.22 -16.39 14.60
N PRO A 168 -3.44 -16.94 14.49
CA PRO A 168 -3.64 -18.26 13.93
C PRO A 168 -2.97 -18.36 12.55
N ALA A 169 -2.29 -19.49 12.33
CA ALA A 169 -1.71 -19.82 11.04
C ALA A 169 -2.81 -19.90 9.96
N ARG A 170 -2.44 -19.59 8.72
CA ARG A 170 -3.34 -19.59 7.57
C ARG A 170 -2.64 -20.17 6.35
N ARG A 171 -3.31 -21.04 5.59
CA ARG A 171 -2.81 -21.45 4.28
C ARG A 171 -3.12 -20.37 3.24
N VAL A 172 -2.09 -19.82 2.60
CA VAL A 172 -2.20 -18.74 1.59
C VAL A 172 -1.28 -19.08 0.42
N ALA A 173 -1.79 -19.07 -0.82
CA ALA A 173 -1.01 -19.38 -2.02
C ALA A 173 -0.17 -20.68 -1.89
N GLY A 174 -0.76 -21.74 -1.32
CA GLY A 174 -0.07 -23.01 -1.10
C GLY A 174 0.90 -23.07 0.09
N ILE A 175 1.17 -21.95 0.78
CA ILE A 175 2.07 -21.85 1.93
C ILE A 175 1.28 -21.90 3.24
N ASP A 176 1.67 -22.78 4.18
CA ASP A 176 1.16 -22.79 5.55
C ASP A 176 1.84 -21.68 6.36
N ALA A 177 1.28 -20.47 6.27
CA ALA A 177 1.90 -19.26 6.77
C ALA A 177 1.64 -19.05 8.27
N SER A 178 2.70 -18.69 9.00
CA SER A 178 2.58 -18.19 10.37
C SER A 178 2.09 -16.75 10.35
N GLY A 179 1.27 -16.39 11.34
CA GLY A 179 0.65 -15.07 11.39
C GLY A 179 1.18 -14.22 12.55
N LEU A 180 1.31 -12.91 12.34
CA LEU A 180 1.52 -11.92 13.38
C LEU A 180 0.56 -10.74 13.23
N ARG A 181 0.21 -10.14 14.36
CA ARG A 181 -0.57 -8.90 14.45
C ARG A 181 0.26 -7.81 15.11
N LEU A 182 0.34 -6.66 14.45
CA LEU A 182 0.89 -5.41 14.97
C LEU A 182 -0.27 -4.48 15.35
N VAL A 183 -0.26 -3.97 16.58
CA VAL A 183 -1.22 -2.97 17.08
C VAL A 183 -0.45 -1.71 17.45
N PRO A 184 -0.63 -0.59 16.73
CA PRO A 184 0.05 0.65 17.08
C PRO A 184 -0.35 1.17 18.46
N ALA A 185 0.64 1.47 19.30
CA ALA A 185 0.42 1.97 20.65
C ALA A 185 -0.02 3.44 20.69
N ASP A 186 0.40 4.26 19.72
CA ASP A 186 0.06 5.69 19.67
C ASP A 186 -1.46 5.86 19.45
N PRO A 187 -2.19 6.50 20.37
CA PRO A 187 -3.63 6.70 20.23
C PRO A 187 -4.01 7.64 19.08
N ASP A 188 -3.07 8.46 18.59
CA ASP A 188 -3.33 9.42 17.52
C ASP A 188 -3.37 8.78 16.14
N THR A 189 -2.89 7.53 15.98
CA THR A 189 -3.00 6.83 14.70
C THR A 189 -4.42 6.32 14.46
N THR A 190 -4.86 6.45 13.21
CA THR A 190 -6.11 5.89 12.71
C THR A 190 -5.94 4.45 12.23
N ILE A 191 -4.74 3.88 12.27
CA ILE A 191 -4.53 2.44 12.08
C ILE A 191 -4.86 1.74 13.39
N GLY A 192 -5.75 0.76 13.32
CA GLY A 192 -6.14 -0.05 14.47
C GLY A 192 -5.23 -1.25 14.65
N ARG A 193 -4.96 -1.95 13.54
CA ARG A 193 -4.06 -3.11 13.51
C ARG A 193 -3.59 -3.41 12.09
N VAL A 194 -2.47 -4.11 12.01
CA VAL A 194 -1.97 -4.75 10.79
C VAL A 194 -1.79 -6.23 11.07
N ASP A 195 -2.44 -7.07 10.27
CA ASP A 195 -2.31 -8.52 10.32
C ASP A 195 -1.46 -8.98 9.13
N LEU A 196 -0.47 -9.83 9.40
CA LEU A 196 0.53 -10.29 8.45
C LEU A 196 0.62 -11.81 8.52
N TRP A 197 0.73 -12.46 7.37
CA TRP A 197 1.10 -13.87 7.28
C TRP A 197 2.32 -14.04 6.39
N ALA A 198 3.27 -14.86 6.83
CA ALA A 198 4.51 -15.12 6.12
C ALA A 198 4.92 -16.60 6.23
N ASP A 199 5.71 -17.05 5.27
CA ASP A 199 6.35 -18.37 5.31
C ASP A 199 7.21 -18.47 6.59
N PRO A 200 6.95 -19.44 7.50
CA PRO A 200 7.72 -19.61 8.73
C PRO A 200 9.20 -19.98 8.51
N VAL A 201 9.58 -20.42 7.30
CA VAL A 201 10.95 -20.83 6.96
C VAL A 201 11.73 -19.67 6.34
N SER A 202 11.26 -19.12 5.22
CA SER A 202 11.98 -18.08 4.49
C SER A 202 11.69 -16.66 5.00
N GLY A 203 10.58 -16.48 5.73
CA GLY A 203 10.09 -15.16 6.12
C GLY A 203 9.36 -14.42 5.02
N LEU A 204 9.16 -15.00 3.82
CA LEU A 204 8.45 -14.33 2.72
C LEU A 204 7.02 -13.97 3.13
N PRO A 205 6.64 -12.68 3.18
CA PRO A 205 5.26 -12.30 3.43
C PRO A 205 4.36 -12.73 2.28
N VAL A 206 3.27 -13.40 2.62
CA VAL A 206 2.30 -13.88 1.63
C VAL A 206 0.97 -13.13 1.67
N ARG A 207 0.70 -12.44 2.78
CA ARG A 207 -0.53 -11.65 2.94
C ARG A 207 -0.36 -10.55 3.99
N VAL A 208 -0.94 -9.38 3.72
CA VAL A 208 -1.05 -8.26 4.66
C VAL A 208 -2.48 -7.72 4.64
N GLU A 209 -3.02 -7.46 5.82
CA GLU A 209 -4.32 -6.83 6.03
C GLU A 209 -4.15 -5.61 6.94
N VAL A 210 -4.55 -4.44 6.47
CA VAL A 210 -4.54 -3.20 7.27
C VAL A 210 -5.97 -2.89 7.68
N THR A 211 -6.21 -2.77 8.98
CA THR A 211 -7.52 -2.43 9.53
C THR A 211 -7.45 -1.09 10.26
N ALA A 212 -8.35 -0.18 9.91
CA ALA A 212 -8.45 1.10 10.57
C ALA A 212 -8.98 0.97 12.01
N ARG A 213 -8.65 1.93 12.86
CA ARG A 213 -9.07 2.00 14.25
C ARG A 213 -10.60 2.10 14.31
N GLY A 214 -11.20 1.30 15.18
CA GLY A 214 -12.66 1.20 15.31
C GLY A 214 -13.35 0.36 14.22
N GLN A 215 -12.63 -0.11 13.20
CA GLN A 215 -13.18 -0.98 12.15
C GLN A 215 -12.91 -2.46 12.42
N GLN A 216 -13.84 -3.31 11.97
CA GLN A 216 -13.68 -4.76 12.04
C GLN A 216 -13.05 -5.33 10.76
N ASN A 217 -13.48 -4.82 9.61
CA ASN A 217 -13.00 -5.27 8.31
C ASN A 217 -11.75 -4.48 7.88
N PRO A 218 -10.79 -5.14 7.20
CA PRO A 218 -9.62 -4.46 6.66
C PRO A 218 -10.00 -3.49 5.54
N VAL A 219 -9.31 -2.35 5.51
CA VAL A 219 -9.45 -1.29 4.50
C VAL A 219 -8.48 -1.47 3.32
N LEU A 220 -7.44 -2.28 3.52
CA LEU A 220 -6.48 -2.71 2.50
C LEU A 220 -6.12 -4.16 2.77
N VAL A 221 -6.23 -4.99 1.76
CA VAL A 221 -5.85 -6.40 1.79
C VAL A 221 -4.97 -6.68 0.59
N THR A 222 -3.77 -7.18 0.81
CA THR A 222 -2.90 -7.70 -0.26
C THR A 222 -2.50 -9.12 0.04
N GLY A 223 -2.53 -9.99 -0.96
CA GLY A 223 -2.09 -11.38 -0.82
C GLY A 223 -1.71 -12.01 -2.15
N PHE A 224 -0.83 -13.01 -2.11
CA PHE A 224 -0.60 -13.86 -3.26
C PHE A 224 -1.82 -14.76 -3.51
N ASP A 225 -2.22 -14.86 -4.77
CA ASP A 225 -3.10 -15.90 -5.29
C ASP A 225 -2.28 -17.19 -5.52
N ASP A 226 -1.05 -17.05 -6.02
CA ASP A 226 -0.04 -18.10 -6.17
C ASP A 226 1.38 -17.53 -6.00
N VAL A 227 2.30 -18.34 -5.46
CA VAL A 227 3.71 -17.94 -5.30
C VAL A 227 4.65 -19.14 -5.26
N GLU A 228 5.74 -19.04 -6.03
CA GLU A 228 6.83 -20.01 -6.06
C GLU A 228 8.15 -19.36 -5.61
N GLN A 229 8.77 -19.92 -4.58
CA GLN A 229 10.10 -19.53 -4.11
C GLN A 229 11.15 -20.32 -4.89
N ARG A 230 11.67 -19.73 -5.96
CA ARG A 230 12.66 -20.33 -6.86
C ARG A 230 13.63 -19.28 -7.38
N PRO A 231 14.85 -19.67 -7.81
CA PRO A 231 15.78 -18.73 -8.42
C PRO A 231 15.13 -17.93 -9.57
N GLN A 232 15.24 -16.61 -9.50
CA GLN A 232 14.71 -15.68 -10.50
C GLN A 232 15.85 -15.00 -11.27
N VAL A 233 15.63 -14.73 -12.55
CA VAL A 233 16.55 -13.93 -13.37
C VAL A 233 15.72 -12.88 -14.10
N VAL A 234 15.83 -11.62 -13.65
CA VAL A 234 15.16 -10.48 -14.26
C VAL A 234 16.13 -9.78 -15.22
N GLY A 235 15.81 -9.88 -16.50
CA GLY A 235 16.55 -9.25 -17.58
C GLY A 235 16.17 -7.79 -17.81
N THR A 236 17.04 -7.07 -18.52
CA THR A 236 16.73 -5.72 -19.02
C THR A 236 15.64 -5.79 -20.08
N PRO A 237 14.56 -4.97 -19.98
CA PRO A 237 13.54 -4.92 -21.01
C PRO A 237 14.15 -4.47 -22.34
N ARG A 238 13.69 -5.05 -23.45
CA ARG A 238 14.13 -4.68 -24.81
C ARG A 238 12.92 -4.23 -25.60
N ALA A 239 13.02 -3.04 -26.20
CA ALA A 239 12.03 -2.56 -27.16
C ALA A 239 11.95 -3.52 -28.35
N ALA A 240 10.78 -4.14 -28.53
CA ALA A 240 10.51 -4.95 -29.71
C ALA A 240 10.53 -4.05 -30.96
N PRO A 241 10.91 -4.56 -32.15
CA PRO A 241 10.85 -3.78 -33.38
C PRO A 241 9.46 -3.16 -33.59
N GLY A 242 9.41 -1.85 -33.86
CA GLY A 242 8.15 -1.09 -34.00
C GLY A 242 7.57 -0.54 -32.69
N SER A 243 8.21 -0.78 -31.55
CA SER A 243 7.84 -0.17 -30.26
C SER A 243 8.49 1.19 -30.08
N GLY A 244 7.82 2.08 -29.35
CA GLY A 244 8.41 3.34 -28.92
C GLY A 244 9.43 3.14 -27.79
N PHE A 245 10.41 4.03 -27.73
CA PHE A 245 11.35 4.15 -26.62
C PHE A 245 11.51 5.62 -26.25
N THR A 246 11.43 5.92 -24.96
CA THR A 246 11.62 7.28 -24.44
C THR A 246 12.37 7.26 -23.11
N VAL A 247 13.05 8.36 -22.82
CA VAL A 247 13.71 8.59 -21.54
C VAL A 247 13.03 9.76 -20.86
N THR A 248 12.57 9.56 -19.63
CA THR A 248 11.94 10.59 -18.81
C THR A 248 12.79 10.87 -17.58
N ASN A 249 12.99 12.14 -17.25
CA ASN A 249 13.70 12.50 -16.03
C ASN A 249 12.82 12.32 -14.80
N ALA A 250 13.42 11.85 -13.71
CA ALA A 250 12.76 11.82 -12.41
C ALA A 250 12.24 13.22 -12.03
N PRO A 251 11.01 13.34 -11.47
CA PRO A 251 10.46 14.63 -11.06
C PRO A 251 11.35 15.35 -10.05
N ASP A 252 11.61 16.64 -10.30
CA ASP A 252 12.28 17.55 -9.37
C ASP A 252 11.23 18.33 -8.57
N ILE A 253 10.94 17.83 -7.38
CA ILE A 253 9.92 18.40 -6.48
C ILE A 253 10.39 19.75 -5.90
N SER A 254 11.70 19.92 -5.68
CA SER A 254 12.27 21.19 -5.23
C SER A 254 11.99 22.30 -6.23
N LYS A 255 12.15 22.00 -7.52
CA LYS A 255 11.80 22.93 -8.61
C LYS A 255 10.29 23.22 -8.67
N ALA A 256 9.44 22.21 -8.45
CA ALA A 256 7.99 22.39 -8.45
C ALA A 256 7.48 23.25 -7.27
N LEU A 257 8.11 23.12 -6.09
CA LEU A 257 7.74 23.90 -4.89
C LEU A 257 8.40 25.29 -4.85
N GLY A 258 9.51 25.49 -5.56
CA GLY A 258 10.20 26.77 -5.65
C GLY A 258 10.51 27.38 -4.28
N SER A 259 10.12 28.63 -4.06
CA SER A 259 10.36 29.32 -2.77
C SER A 259 9.63 28.70 -1.56
N PHE A 260 8.59 27.89 -1.80
CA PHE A 260 7.87 27.18 -0.74
C PHE A 260 8.63 25.95 -0.24
N GLY A 261 9.54 25.42 -1.07
CA GLY A 261 10.51 24.41 -0.68
C GLY A 261 11.65 24.92 0.19
N ARG A 262 11.62 26.19 0.65
CA ARG A 262 12.62 26.83 1.53
C ARG A 262 12.05 27.28 2.88
N VAL A 263 10.88 26.77 3.24
CA VAL A 263 10.19 27.14 4.47
C VAL A 263 10.70 26.27 5.59
N ARG A 264 11.38 26.87 6.57
CA ARG A 264 11.77 26.14 7.78
C ARG A 264 10.53 25.78 8.59
N LEU A 265 10.23 24.48 8.63
CA LEU A 265 9.18 23.91 9.47
C LEU A 265 9.67 23.74 10.92
N PRO A 266 8.78 23.78 11.92
CA PRO A 266 9.17 23.67 13.32
C PRO A 266 9.71 22.27 13.68
N ALA A 267 10.53 22.15 14.72
CA ALA A 267 11.08 20.86 15.15
C ALA A 267 10.04 19.93 15.79
N THR A 268 8.92 20.51 16.27
CA THR A 268 7.78 19.80 16.83
C THR A 268 6.51 20.42 16.29
N LEU A 269 5.47 19.61 16.09
CA LEU A 269 4.17 20.07 15.62
C LEU A 269 3.06 19.23 16.23
N ALA A 270 2.10 19.86 16.91
CA ALA A 270 1.06 19.19 17.67
C ALA A 270 1.60 18.12 18.65
N GLY A 271 2.72 18.43 19.31
CA GLY A 271 3.40 17.52 20.23
C GLY A 271 4.16 16.35 19.58
N LYS A 272 4.14 16.22 18.25
CA LYS A 272 4.92 15.21 17.53
C LYS A 272 6.27 15.78 17.10
N PRO A 273 7.40 15.09 17.36
CA PRO A 273 8.70 15.53 16.89
C PRO A 273 8.85 15.28 15.39
N VAL A 274 9.72 16.06 14.74
CA VAL A 274 10.15 15.77 13.37
C VAL A 274 10.94 14.46 13.35
N SER A 275 10.49 13.49 12.54
CA SER A 275 11.21 12.23 12.30
C SER A 275 12.09 12.31 11.06
N GLN A 276 11.67 13.11 10.07
CA GLN A 276 12.49 13.39 8.90
C GLN A 276 12.25 14.84 8.46
N ALA A 277 13.26 15.68 8.64
CA ALA A 277 13.28 17.01 8.04
C ALA A 277 13.64 16.90 6.56
N GLU A 278 13.14 17.83 5.77
CA GLU A 278 13.48 17.98 4.36
C GLU A 278 13.28 16.69 3.55
N PHE A 279 12.17 15.97 3.80
CA PHE A 279 11.98 14.67 3.17
C PHE A 279 11.96 14.79 1.64
N GLY A 280 12.73 13.94 0.98
CA GLY A 280 12.96 14.08 -0.46
C GLY A 280 13.78 15.30 -0.88
N GLY A 281 14.61 15.85 0.02
CA GLY A 281 15.55 16.92 -0.29
C GLY A 281 14.92 18.30 -0.45
N VAL A 282 13.76 18.54 0.15
CA VAL A 282 13.01 19.81 0.05
C VAL A 282 12.83 20.43 1.44
N GLU A 283 13.45 21.58 1.75
CA GLU A 283 13.38 22.20 3.09
C GLU A 283 11.94 22.46 3.57
N GLY A 284 11.02 22.78 2.66
CA GLY A 284 9.60 23.02 2.92
C GLY A 284 8.77 21.78 3.25
N THR A 285 9.41 20.64 3.54
CA THR A 285 8.76 19.36 3.78
C THR A 285 9.29 18.70 5.04
N ALA A 286 8.41 18.06 5.81
CA ALA A 286 8.81 17.30 6.99
C ALA A 286 7.82 16.17 7.31
N LEU A 287 8.32 15.08 7.88
CA LEU A 287 7.53 14.02 8.51
C LEU A 287 7.56 14.23 10.03
N TYR A 288 6.41 14.16 10.67
CA TYR A 288 6.24 14.29 12.12
C TYR A 288 5.62 13.03 12.71
N GLY A 289 6.09 12.65 13.90
CA GLY A 289 5.65 11.44 14.59
C GLY A 289 6.50 10.22 14.24
N ALA A 290 6.04 9.05 14.66
CA ALA A 290 6.79 7.80 14.52
C ALA A 290 5.90 6.66 14.05
N GLY A 291 6.49 5.73 13.30
CA GLY A 291 5.83 4.56 12.76
C GLY A 291 4.51 4.85 12.06
N LEU A 292 3.46 4.11 12.41
CA LEU A 292 2.14 4.25 11.80
C LEU A 292 1.35 5.47 12.31
N SER A 293 1.96 6.28 13.17
CA SER A 293 1.46 7.59 13.63
C SER A 293 2.34 8.72 13.11
N THR A 294 2.65 8.65 11.81
CA THR A 294 3.46 9.67 11.12
C THR A 294 2.58 10.45 10.16
N PHE A 295 2.71 11.77 10.11
CA PHE A 295 2.08 12.60 9.09
C PHE A 295 3.09 13.50 8.38
N ALA A 296 2.88 13.69 7.08
CA ALA A 296 3.68 14.57 6.26
C ALA A 296 3.12 16.00 6.31
N VAL A 297 4.02 16.97 6.21
CA VAL A 297 3.72 18.39 6.03
C VAL A 297 4.47 18.88 4.81
N VAL A 298 3.78 19.56 3.91
CA VAL A 298 4.35 20.19 2.71
C VAL A 298 3.89 21.64 2.65
N ALA A 299 4.84 22.57 2.63
CA ALA A 299 4.56 23.96 2.32
C ALA A 299 4.31 24.13 0.80
N VAL A 300 3.18 24.72 0.44
CA VAL A 300 2.74 24.85 -0.95
C VAL A 300 2.32 26.28 -1.30
N PRO A 301 2.32 26.64 -2.60
CA PRO A 301 1.67 27.84 -3.09
C PRO A 301 0.19 27.90 -2.70
N ARG A 302 -0.32 29.09 -2.38
CA ARG A 302 -1.72 29.27 -1.97
C ARG A 302 -2.74 28.78 -3.00
N ASN A 303 -2.49 28.96 -4.30
CA ASN A 303 -3.40 28.47 -5.35
C ASN A 303 -3.50 26.93 -5.37
N VAL A 304 -2.42 26.21 -5.03
CA VAL A 304 -2.44 24.75 -4.90
C VAL A 304 -3.28 24.34 -3.69
N ALA A 305 -3.12 25.04 -2.56
CA ALA A 305 -3.93 24.80 -1.38
C ALA A 305 -5.41 25.17 -1.57
N ASP A 306 -5.72 26.23 -2.30
CA ASP A 306 -7.12 26.60 -2.60
C ASP A 306 -7.79 25.52 -3.46
N ALA A 307 -7.12 25.05 -4.52
CA ALA A 307 -7.63 23.93 -5.32
C ALA A 307 -7.81 22.65 -4.49
N ALA A 308 -6.85 22.32 -3.62
CA ALA A 308 -6.95 21.16 -2.72
C ALA A 308 -8.08 21.30 -1.70
N ALA A 309 -8.27 22.49 -1.13
CA ALA A 309 -9.35 22.77 -0.19
C ALA A 309 -10.73 22.68 -0.85
N ASP A 310 -10.87 23.16 -2.09
CA ASP A 310 -12.11 23.06 -2.86
C ASP A 310 -12.44 21.60 -3.19
N ALA A 311 -11.44 20.82 -3.63
CA ALA A 311 -11.59 19.38 -3.86
C ALA A 311 -11.96 18.64 -2.56
N ALA A 312 -11.29 18.94 -1.45
CA ALA A 312 -11.57 18.35 -0.16
C ALA A 312 -12.99 18.69 0.33
N SER A 313 -13.43 19.94 0.16
CA SER A 313 -14.78 20.37 0.55
C SER A 313 -15.84 19.65 -0.27
N LYS A 314 -15.64 19.47 -1.59
CA LYS A 314 -16.51 18.68 -2.45
C LYS A 314 -16.56 17.20 -2.05
N ALA A 315 -15.45 16.67 -1.52
CA ALA A 315 -15.36 15.31 -0.99
C ALA A 315 -15.90 15.16 0.45
N GLY A 316 -16.62 16.15 0.98
CA GLY A 316 -17.22 16.11 2.33
C GLY A 316 -16.30 16.63 3.44
N GLY A 317 -15.23 17.34 3.10
CA GLY A 317 -14.34 17.96 4.07
C GLY A 317 -15.01 19.07 4.88
N THR A 318 -14.62 19.19 6.14
CA THR A 318 -15.16 20.16 7.09
C THR A 318 -14.18 21.30 7.32
N LYS A 319 -14.66 22.53 7.37
CA LYS A 319 -13.84 23.69 7.70
C LYS A 319 -13.74 23.88 9.22
N SER A 320 -12.53 24.08 9.72
CA SER A 320 -12.23 24.48 11.10
C SER A 320 -11.24 25.64 11.07
N GLY A 321 -11.71 26.86 11.35
CA GLY A 321 -10.91 28.08 11.23
C GLY A 321 -10.33 28.27 9.82
N ASP A 322 -9.00 28.33 9.74
CA ASP A 322 -8.23 28.48 8.49
C ASP A 322 -7.88 27.14 7.83
N THR A 323 -8.39 26.03 8.36
CA THR A 323 -8.07 24.67 7.93
C THR A 323 -9.30 23.98 7.33
N VAL A 324 -9.12 23.28 6.21
CA VAL A 324 -10.10 22.30 5.70
C VAL A 324 -9.59 20.91 6.06
N LEU A 325 -10.40 20.14 6.77
CA LEU A 325 -10.11 18.78 7.22
C LEU A 325 -10.91 17.78 6.39
N LEU A 326 -10.27 16.70 5.97
CA LEU A 326 -10.91 15.59 5.27
C LEU A 326 -10.45 14.27 5.89
N SER A 327 -11.40 13.38 6.19
CA SER A 327 -11.12 12.06 6.74
C SER A 327 -11.54 11.00 5.75
N ILE A 328 -10.58 10.19 5.29
CA ILE A 328 -10.78 9.03 4.43
C ILE A 328 -10.10 7.85 5.12
N THR A 329 -10.77 7.31 6.13
CA THR A 329 -10.23 6.33 7.07
C THR A 329 -9.45 5.20 6.36
N PRO A 330 -8.17 4.99 6.70
CA PRO A 330 -7.45 5.56 7.84
C PRO A 330 -6.75 6.89 7.54
N LEU A 331 -6.73 7.38 6.31
CA LEU A 331 -6.03 8.62 5.99
C LEU A 331 -6.82 9.86 6.44
N SER A 332 -6.10 10.84 6.99
CA SER A 332 -6.63 12.18 7.23
C SER A 332 -5.80 13.19 6.46
N LEU A 333 -6.46 14.26 6.03
CA LEU A 333 -5.83 15.39 5.35
C LEU A 333 -6.24 16.69 6.04
N ALA A 334 -5.31 17.65 6.07
CA ALA A 334 -5.59 19.03 6.45
C ALA A 334 -4.97 20.00 5.44
N ILE A 335 -5.76 20.96 5.00
CA ILE A 335 -5.35 22.04 4.11
C ILE A 335 -5.40 23.34 4.90
N VAL A 336 -4.24 23.85 5.29
CA VAL A 336 -4.08 25.02 6.17
C VAL A 336 -3.82 26.24 5.31
N ARG A 337 -4.69 27.26 5.41
CA ARG A 337 -4.63 28.48 4.60
C ARG A 337 -4.57 29.73 5.47
N PRO A 338 -3.41 30.05 6.06
CA PRO A 338 -3.28 31.19 6.96
C PRO A 338 -3.63 32.52 6.26
N PRO A 339 -4.46 33.38 6.87
CA PRO A 339 -4.92 34.62 6.26
C PRO A 339 -3.77 35.62 6.09
N GLY A 340 -3.85 36.43 5.03
CA GLY A 340 -2.84 37.46 4.75
C GLY A 340 -1.46 36.93 4.32
N THR A 341 -1.36 35.64 3.97
CA THR A 341 -0.13 35.04 3.46
C THR A 341 -0.35 34.36 2.10
N ARG A 342 0.73 34.21 1.32
CA ARG A 342 0.76 33.41 0.08
C ARG A 342 1.18 31.95 0.33
N ARG A 343 1.43 31.60 1.59
CA ARG A 343 2.05 30.35 2.02
C ARG A 343 0.97 29.50 2.71
N ALA A 344 0.77 28.30 2.21
CA ALA A 344 -0.19 27.35 2.76
C ALA A 344 0.51 26.02 3.04
N TYR A 345 -0.17 25.14 3.76
CA TYR A 345 0.38 23.83 4.11
C TYR A 345 -0.62 22.73 3.78
N LEU A 346 -0.11 21.63 3.24
CA LEU A 346 -0.84 20.38 3.11
C LEU A 346 -0.28 19.39 4.13
N LEU A 347 -1.17 18.80 4.92
CA LEU A 347 -0.83 17.77 5.87
C LEU A 347 -1.61 16.51 5.51
N ALA A 348 -0.94 15.35 5.58
CA ALA A 348 -1.58 14.07 5.33
C ALA A 348 -0.91 12.95 6.10
N GLY A 349 -1.70 12.03 6.65
CA GLY A 349 -1.18 10.83 7.29
C GLY A 349 -2.27 9.97 7.91
N PRO A 350 -1.95 8.74 8.32
CA PRO A 350 -2.83 7.86 9.08
C PRO A 350 -2.94 8.30 10.56
N VAL A 351 -3.37 9.54 10.79
CA VAL A 351 -3.54 10.15 12.11
C VAL A 351 -4.92 10.80 12.23
N ALA A 352 -5.40 11.02 13.45
CA ALA A 352 -6.69 11.64 13.69
C ALA A 352 -6.75 13.08 13.13
N THR A 353 -7.92 13.49 12.63
CA THR A 353 -8.13 14.85 12.12
C THR A 353 -7.95 15.92 13.21
N SER A 354 -8.19 15.57 14.49
CA SER A 354 -7.93 16.45 15.64
C SER A 354 -6.43 16.78 15.81
N LEU A 355 -5.54 15.82 15.55
CA LEU A 355 -4.10 16.06 15.56
C LEU A 355 -3.71 17.00 14.41
N LEU A 356 -4.22 16.75 13.20
CA LEU A 356 -3.93 17.61 12.05
C LEU A 356 -4.52 19.02 12.18
N ALA A 357 -5.69 19.16 12.82
CA ALA A 357 -6.27 20.46 13.16
C ALA A 357 -5.35 21.25 14.11
N SER A 358 -4.87 20.60 15.18
CA SER A 358 -3.95 21.19 16.14
C SER A 358 -2.63 21.62 15.48
N ALA A 359 -2.10 20.77 14.59
CA ALA A 359 -0.92 21.07 13.79
C ALA A 359 -1.18 22.27 12.85
N GLY A 360 -2.35 22.34 12.21
CA GLY A 360 -2.74 23.45 11.36
C GLY A 360 -2.80 24.78 12.10
N ASP A 361 -3.34 24.78 13.31
CA ASP A 361 -3.41 25.97 14.16
C ASP A 361 -2.03 26.49 14.58
N GLU A 362 -1.09 25.58 14.88
CA GLU A 362 0.32 25.94 15.14
C GLU A 362 0.99 26.53 13.89
N LEU A 363 0.83 25.89 12.73
CA LEU A 363 1.39 26.38 11.45
C LEU A 363 0.83 27.75 11.06
N ALA A 364 -0.46 28.00 11.30
CA ALA A 364 -1.08 29.29 11.04
C ALA A 364 -0.50 30.42 11.92
N ARG A 365 0.04 30.08 13.09
CA ARG A 365 0.66 31.05 14.02
C ARG A 365 2.12 31.37 13.73
N LEU A 366 2.85 30.55 12.95
CA LEU A 366 4.29 30.74 12.68
C LEU A 366 4.68 32.12 12.12
N ARG A 367 3.74 32.89 11.56
CA ARG A 367 4.01 34.25 11.07
C ARG A 367 3.77 35.36 12.10
N ARG A 368 3.11 35.07 13.23
CA ARG A 368 2.81 36.09 14.26
C ARG A 368 4.02 36.42 15.15
N SER A 369 5.01 35.55 15.24
CA SER A 369 6.16 35.70 16.16
C SER A 369 7.38 36.41 15.56
N GLY A 370 7.30 36.91 14.32
CA GLY A 370 8.41 37.54 13.60
C GLY A 370 8.22 39.03 13.30
N ARG A 371 7.52 39.76 14.16
CA ARG A 371 7.40 41.23 14.09
C ARG A 371 8.06 41.88 15.28
#